data_AF-S0EH20-F1
#
_entry.id   AF-S0EH20-F1
#
_cell.length_a   1.000
_cell.length_b   1.000
_cell.length_c   1.000
_cell.angle_alpha   90.00
_cell.angle_beta   90.00
_cell.angle_gamma   90.00
#
_symmetry.space_group_name_H-M   'P 1'
#
loop_
_entity.id
_entity.type
_entity.pdbx_description
1 polymer ?
#
loop_
_entity_poly.entity_id
_entity_poly.type
_entity_poly.pdbx_seq_one_letter_code
_entity_poly.pdbx_strand_id
1 'polypeptide(L)'
;MELISFLVQVIAFTLLATLPTVNASPAISLPYPFEADKLYDVKIEQRIGPDSEVRKRANAYRVYLALTPPGWGTGPVCWLAKEVDIDVTQVNITIPADAAPNQSRIRLSTAFLKKGSPRSMGFSYSGRTTLVGANATWSQKELDGRSHIDAEEVSCWAFGCARTCQETYYTTKDEEDGPIGTKAYACIKQCAKDLNPRSNGAANGMSMSRLLAVAVMIGLVHVVAGVL
;
A
#
# COMPACT_ATOMS: atom_id res chain seq x y z
N MET A 1 -0.73 61.43 -25.02
CA MET A 1 -1.65 60.34 -25.40
C MET A 1 -0.96 58.97 -25.49
N GLU A 2 0.24 58.78 -24.92
CA GLU A 2 1.02 57.54 -25.07
C GLU A 2 1.15 56.73 -23.76
N LEU A 3 0.92 57.37 -22.59
CA LEU A 3 1.09 56.71 -21.30
C LEU A 3 -0.05 55.76 -20.91
N ILE A 4 -1.24 55.97 -21.48
CA ILE A 4 -2.45 55.20 -21.11
C ILE A 4 -2.46 53.83 -21.82
N SER A 5 -1.94 53.74 -23.05
CA SER A 5 -1.85 52.47 -23.78
C SER A 5 -0.86 51.47 -23.18
N PHE A 6 0.23 51.95 -22.58
CA PHE A 6 1.22 51.08 -21.93
C PHE A 6 0.71 50.45 -20.63
N LEU A 7 -0.08 51.19 -19.84
CA LEU A 7 -0.64 50.69 -18.58
C LEU A 7 -1.70 49.59 -18.79
N VAL A 8 -2.47 49.67 -19.88
CA VAL A 8 -3.49 48.66 -20.20
C VAL A 8 -2.85 47.34 -20.66
N GLN A 9 -1.72 47.38 -21.36
CA GLN A 9 -0.98 46.16 -21.75
C GLN A 9 -0.33 45.44 -20.56
N VAL A 10 0.14 46.17 -19.54
CA VAL A 10 0.77 45.55 -18.35
C VAL A 10 -0.27 44.89 -17.43
N ILE A 11 -1.50 45.43 -17.37
CA ILE A 11 -2.59 44.83 -16.59
C ILE A 11 -3.16 43.58 -17.28
N ALA A 12 -3.15 43.53 -18.62
CA ALA A 12 -3.59 42.34 -19.36
C ALA A 12 -2.63 41.13 -19.21
N PHE A 13 -1.34 41.36 -18.94
CA PHE A 13 -0.36 40.28 -18.75
C PHE A 13 -0.25 39.72 -17.33
N THR A 14 -0.81 40.41 -16.33
CA THR A 14 -0.78 39.94 -14.93
C THR A 14 -1.99 39.07 -14.54
N LEU A 15 -3.03 39.00 -15.40
CA LEU A 15 -4.22 38.18 -15.13
C LEU A 15 -4.12 36.71 -15.59
N LEU A 16 -3.03 36.30 -16.24
CA LEU A 16 -2.87 34.93 -16.78
C LEU A 16 -2.09 33.96 -15.87
N ALA A 17 -1.67 34.39 -14.67
CA ALA A 17 -0.84 33.57 -13.78
C ALA A 17 -1.61 32.78 -12.70
N THR A 18 -2.93 32.66 -12.81
CA THR A 18 -3.75 31.82 -11.91
C THR A 18 -4.42 30.68 -12.65
N LEU A 19 -3.69 29.99 -13.53
CA LEU A 19 -4.09 28.64 -13.89
C LEU A 19 -3.98 27.79 -12.62
N PRO A 20 -5.07 27.17 -12.13
CA PRO A 20 -4.96 26.21 -11.05
C PRO A 20 -4.00 25.13 -11.54
N THR A 21 -2.84 25.03 -10.91
CA THR A 21 -1.99 23.86 -11.06
C THR A 21 -2.82 22.70 -10.55
N VAL A 22 -3.45 21.97 -11.46
CA VAL A 22 -4.13 20.74 -11.14
C VAL A 22 -3.03 19.78 -10.72
N ASN A 23 -2.71 19.78 -9.42
CA ASN A 23 -1.89 18.76 -8.82
C ASN A 23 -2.63 17.44 -9.07
N ALA A 24 -2.12 16.65 -10.02
CA ALA A 24 -2.66 15.35 -10.43
C ALA A 24 -2.54 14.28 -9.33
N SER A 25 -2.17 14.68 -8.10
CA SER A 25 -2.19 13.81 -6.94
C SER A 25 -3.64 13.57 -6.49
N PRO A 26 -4.03 12.32 -6.26
CA PRO A 26 -5.34 11.98 -5.76
C PRO A 26 -5.60 12.64 -4.40
N ALA A 27 -6.85 13.03 -4.17
CA ALA A 27 -7.28 13.41 -2.83
C ALA A 27 -7.65 12.15 -2.07
N ILE A 28 -6.90 11.86 -1.01
CA ILE A 28 -7.14 10.71 -0.12
C ILE A 28 -7.33 11.26 1.29
N SER A 29 -8.53 11.12 1.83
CA SER A 29 -8.86 11.55 3.19
C SER A 29 -8.75 10.37 4.16
N LEU A 30 -8.01 10.56 5.25
CA LEU A 30 -7.84 9.55 6.29
C LEU A 30 -8.33 10.07 7.64
N PRO A 31 -8.98 9.21 8.45
CA PRO A 31 -9.23 9.54 9.84
C PRO A 31 -7.92 9.64 10.64
N TYR A 32 -7.99 10.37 11.75
CA TYR A 32 -6.91 10.44 12.72
C TYR A 32 -7.47 10.19 14.13
N PRO A 33 -6.96 9.17 14.86
CA PRO A 33 -6.05 8.12 14.41
C PRO A 33 -6.74 7.11 13.46
N PHE A 34 -5.95 6.23 12.83
CA PHE A 34 -6.45 5.07 12.11
C PHE A 34 -6.32 3.84 13.01
N GLU A 35 -7.42 3.13 13.29
CA GLU A 35 -7.42 1.93 14.13
C GLU A 35 -7.22 0.68 13.28
N ALA A 36 -6.34 -0.23 13.71
CA ALA A 36 -6.18 -1.53 13.07
C ALA A 36 -7.46 -2.39 13.22
N ASP A 37 -7.65 -3.34 12.31
CA ASP A 37 -8.79 -4.27 12.23
C ASP A 37 -10.18 -3.62 12.10
N LYS A 38 -10.25 -2.29 12.04
CA LYS A 38 -11.48 -1.54 11.80
C LYS A 38 -11.68 -1.32 10.30
N LEU A 39 -12.93 -1.47 9.86
CA LEU A 39 -13.34 -1.19 8.49
C LEU A 39 -13.59 0.31 8.34
N TYR A 40 -12.96 0.91 7.33
CA TYR A 40 -13.16 2.31 6.96
C TYR A 40 -13.62 2.40 5.51
N ASP A 41 -14.64 3.22 5.25
CA ASP A 41 -14.98 3.67 3.91
C ASP A 41 -14.14 4.90 3.57
N VAL A 42 -13.10 4.71 2.76
CA VAL A 42 -12.10 5.73 2.45
C VAL A 42 -12.41 6.37 1.10
N LYS A 43 -12.49 7.69 1.10
CA LYS A 43 -12.65 8.49 -0.12
C LYS A 43 -11.31 8.70 -0.83
N ILE A 44 -11.22 8.21 -2.06
CA ILE A 44 -10.05 8.26 -2.96
C ILE A 44 -10.49 8.88 -4.30
N GLU A 45 -10.17 10.15 -4.53
CA GLU A 45 -10.48 10.81 -5.80
C GLU A 45 -9.23 10.83 -6.70
N GLN A 46 -9.21 9.97 -7.72
CA GLN A 46 -8.18 10.01 -8.76
C GLN A 46 -8.43 11.26 -9.63
N ARG A 47 -7.69 12.34 -9.39
CA ARG A 47 -7.82 13.64 -10.08
C ARG A 47 -7.26 13.60 -11.52
N ILE A 48 -7.84 12.74 -12.35
CA ILE A 48 -7.42 12.49 -13.73
C ILE A 48 -8.57 12.74 -14.69
N GLY A 49 -8.37 13.71 -15.58
CA GLY A 49 -9.33 14.06 -16.64
C GLY A 49 -9.52 12.91 -17.65
N PRO A 50 -10.67 12.89 -18.35
CA PRO A 50 -11.06 11.81 -19.26
C PRO A 50 -10.05 11.56 -20.38
N ASP A 51 -9.42 12.62 -20.90
CA ASP A 51 -8.47 12.54 -22.03
C ASP A 51 -6.99 12.43 -21.59
N SER A 52 -6.73 12.20 -20.30
CA SER A 52 -5.35 12.13 -19.78
C SER A 52 -4.57 10.94 -20.32
N GLU A 53 -3.26 11.12 -20.53
CA GLU A 53 -2.34 10.04 -20.94
C GLU A 53 -2.34 8.86 -19.97
N VAL A 54 -2.62 9.12 -18.68
CA VAL A 54 -2.78 8.08 -17.66
C VAL A 54 -3.98 7.19 -17.98
N ARG A 55 -5.15 7.76 -18.30
CA ARG A 55 -6.35 6.97 -18.64
C ARG A 55 -6.19 6.12 -19.90
N LYS A 56 -5.31 6.51 -20.82
CA LYS A 56 -4.96 5.68 -21.99
C LYS A 56 -4.19 4.41 -21.60
N ARG A 57 -3.51 4.42 -20.46
CA ARG A 57 -2.62 3.33 -20.00
C ARG A 57 -3.14 2.58 -18.78
N ALA A 58 -4.07 3.17 -18.03
CA ALA A 58 -4.64 2.63 -16.82
C ALA A 58 -6.17 2.76 -16.80
N ASN A 59 -6.83 1.70 -16.36
CA ASN A 59 -8.28 1.64 -16.14
C ASN A 59 -8.63 1.19 -14.71
N ALA A 60 -7.62 1.06 -13.85
CA ALA A 60 -7.76 0.77 -12.44
C ALA A 60 -6.66 1.46 -11.63
N TYR A 61 -6.79 1.45 -10.31
CA TYR A 61 -5.73 1.74 -9.35
C TYR A 61 -5.67 0.67 -8.26
N ARG A 62 -4.50 0.51 -7.65
CA ARG A 62 -4.28 -0.32 -6.47
C ARG A 62 -4.11 0.58 -5.26
N VAL A 63 -4.61 0.16 -4.10
CA VAL A 63 -4.43 0.85 -2.82
C VAL A 63 -3.47 0.05 -1.96
N TYR A 64 -2.49 0.73 -1.37
CA TYR A 64 -1.44 0.15 -0.55
C TYR A 64 -1.40 0.78 0.84
N LEU A 65 -0.96 -0.02 1.81
CA LEU A 65 -0.39 0.52 3.03
C LEU A 65 1.04 0.97 2.73
N ALA A 66 1.35 2.21 3.05
CA ALA A 66 2.71 2.72 3.03
C ALA A 66 3.21 2.97 4.45
N LEU A 67 4.36 2.38 4.77
CA LEU A 67 5.02 2.51 6.06
C LEU A 67 6.30 3.33 5.94
N THR A 68 6.79 3.80 7.09
CA THR A 68 8.12 4.41 7.21
C THR A 68 8.89 3.68 8.31
N PRO A 69 9.45 2.48 8.02
CA PRO A 69 10.29 1.78 8.98
C PRO A 69 11.48 2.66 9.41
N PRO A 70 12.00 2.49 10.64
CA PRO A 70 13.18 3.21 11.09
C PRO A 70 14.37 3.03 10.13
N GLY A 71 14.94 4.15 9.66
CA GLY A 71 16.12 4.19 8.77
C GLY A 71 15.82 4.30 7.27
N TRP A 72 14.55 4.32 6.85
CA TRP A 72 14.16 4.19 5.44
C TRP A 72 13.13 5.26 5.04
N GLY A 73 13.00 5.49 3.74
CA GLY A 73 11.94 6.33 3.18
C GLY A 73 10.56 5.70 3.30
N THR A 74 9.51 6.53 3.24
CA THR A 74 8.12 6.04 3.18
C THR A 74 7.86 5.35 1.84
N GLY A 75 7.30 4.13 1.87
CA GLY A 75 6.95 3.40 0.65
C GLY A 75 5.85 2.36 0.86
N PRO A 76 5.20 1.88 -0.23
CA PRO A 76 4.21 0.81 -0.18
C PRO A 76 4.86 -0.49 0.30
N VAL A 77 4.19 -1.20 1.22
CA VAL A 77 4.71 -2.48 1.77
C VAL A 77 3.78 -3.67 1.51
N CYS A 78 2.49 -3.41 1.36
CA CYS A 78 1.48 -4.41 1.07
C CYS A 78 0.25 -3.74 0.44
N TRP A 79 -0.51 -4.48 -0.35
CA TRP A 79 -1.76 -3.98 -0.91
C TRP A 79 -2.95 -4.19 0.02
N LEU A 80 -3.85 -3.20 0.07
CA LEU A 80 -5.11 -3.22 0.83
C LEU A 80 -6.31 -3.49 -0.08
N ALA A 81 -6.26 -2.96 -1.31
CA ALA A 81 -7.23 -3.24 -2.36
C ALA A 81 -6.48 -3.42 -3.67
N LYS A 82 -6.57 -4.62 -4.28
CA LYS A 82 -5.70 -5.05 -5.37
C LYS A 82 -5.99 -4.36 -6.70
N GLU A 83 -7.25 -4.21 -7.07
CA GLU A 83 -7.65 -3.64 -8.36
C GLU A 83 -9.00 -2.95 -8.21
N VAL A 84 -8.98 -1.63 -8.11
CA VAL A 84 -10.15 -0.76 -7.97
C VAL A 84 -10.34 -0.01 -9.29
N ASP A 85 -11.56 -0.01 -9.80
CA ASP A 85 -11.91 0.70 -11.05
C ASP A 85 -11.57 2.18 -10.92
N ILE A 86 -11.01 2.77 -11.98
CA ILE A 86 -10.41 4.11 -11.92
C ILE A 86 -11.40 5.23 -11.51
N ASP A 87 -12.69 5.02 -11.75
CA ASP A 87 -13.76 5.97 -11.45
C ASP A 87 -14.45 5.68 -10.09
N VAL A 88 -14.10 4.58 -9.42
CA VAL A 88 -14.60 4.28 -8.07
C VAL A 88 -13.83 5.14 -7.07
N THR A 89 -14.56 5.93 -6.29
CA THR A 89 -13.99 6.87 -5.33
C THR A 89 -14.18 6.50 -3.86
N GLN A 90 -14.98 5.48 -3.57
CA GLN A 90 -15.19 4.97 -2.21
C GLN A 90 -14.65 3.56 -2.12
N VAL A 91 -13.73 3.32 -1.19
CA VAL A 91 -13.03 2.05 -1.05
C VAL A 91 -13.04 1.62 0.41
N ASN A 92 -13.57 0.42 0.65
CA ASN A 92 -13.54 -0.22 1.95
C ASN A 92 -12.13 -0.75 2.27
N ILE A 93 -11.51 -0.25 3.32
CA ILE A 93 -10.15 -0.57 3.73
C ILE A 93 -10.13 -1.01 5.18
N THR A 94 -9.39 -2.09 5.45
CA THR A 94 -9.01 -2.53 6.79
C THR A 94 -7.51 -2.79 6.79
N ILE A 95 -6.80 -2.23 7.77
CA ILE A 95 -5.38 -2.53 8.01
C ILE A 95 -5.31 -3.58 9.12
N PRO A 96 -4.83 -4.80 8.83
CA PRO A 96 -4.69 -5.84 9.84
C PRO A 96 -3.74 -5.43 10.98
N ALA A 97 -4.02 -5.84 12.21
CA ALA A 97 -3.19 -5.49 13.37
C ALA A 97 -1.74 -6.00 13.25
N ASP A 98 -1.50 -7.08 12.52
CA ASP A 98 -0.16 -7.64 12.28
C ASP A 98 0.58 -6.96 11.10
N ALA A 99 -0.04 -6.00 10.42
CA ALA A 99 0.56 -5.34 9.27
C ALA A 99 1.66 -4.32 9.66
N ALA A 100 1.62 -3.75 10.86
CA ALA A 100 2.65 -2.81 11.33
C ALA A 100 2.68 -2.71 12.86
N PRO A 101 3.75 -2.17 13.46
CA PRO A 101 3.77 -1.90 14.88
C PRO A 101 2.77 -0.84 15.32
N ASN A 102 2.32 -0.93 16.57
CA ASN A 102 1.49 0.11 17.17
C ASN A 102 2.20 1.47 17.10
N GLN A 103 1.42 2.56 16.95
CA GLN A 103 1.91 3.93 16.81
C GLN A 103 2.77 4.18 15.55
N SER A 104 2.73 3.27 14.57
CA SER A 104 3.41 3.49 13.29
C SER A 104 2.83 4.68 12.54
N ARG A 105 3.71 5.50 11.95
CA ARG A 105 3.32 6.53 10.99
C ARG A 105 3.00 5.86 9.65
N ILE A 106 1.75 6.00 9.22
CA ILE A 106 1.27 5.37 7.99
C ILE A 106 0.76 6.41 6.99
N ARG A 107 0.73 6.00 5.73
CA ARG A 107 0.00 6.66 4.65
C ARG A 107 -0.72 5.58 3.84
N LEU A 108 -1.83 5.94 3.22
CA LEU A 108 -2.31 5.16 2.09
C LEU A 108 -1.59 5.63 0.83
N SER A 109 -1.18 4.68 0.01
CA SER A 109 -0.67 4.97 -1.32
C SER A 109 -1.62 4.41 -2.37
N THR A 110 -1.70 5.09 -3.52
CA THR A 110 -2.37 4.55 -4.69
C THR A 110 -1.42 4.53 -5.87
N ALA A 111 -1.54 3.53 -6.73
CA ALA A 111 -0.84 3.50 -7.99
C ALA A 111 -1.75 3.01 -9.11
N PHE A 112 -1.58 3.59 -10.30
CA PHE A 112 -2.39 3.26 -11.46
C PHE A 112 -1.97 1.94 -12.06
N LEU A 113 -2.91 1.20 -12.64
CA LEU A 113 -2.61 -0.01 -13.41
C LEU A 113 -3.64 -0.24 -14.50
N LYS A 114 -3.23 -1.05 -15.48
CA LYS A 114 -4.18 -1.74 -16.34
C LYS A 114 -4.69 -2.97 -15.60
N LYS A 115 -6.01 -3.22 -15.61
CA LYS A 115 -6.61 -4.41 -15.02
C LYS A 115 -5.90 -5.69 -15.49
N GLY A 116 -5.63 -6.59 -14.56
CA GLY A 116 -4.87 -7.82 -14.78
C GLY A 116 -3.35 -7.63 -14.88
N SER A 117 -2.83 -6.40 -14.86
CA SER A 117 -1.38 -6.16 -14.82
C SER A 117 -0.80 -6.59 -13.47
N PRO A 118 0.34 -7.30 -13.45
CA PRO A 118 1.02 -7.63 -12.21
C PRO A 118 1.62 -6.39 -11.56
N ARG A 119 1.93 -5.35 -12.34
CA ARG A 119 2.63 -4.15 -11.88
C ARG A 119 1.81 -2.88 -12.07
N SER A 120 1.85 -2.05 -11.04
CA SER A 120 1.33 -0.69 -11.01
C SER A 120 2.37 0.34 -11.49
N MET A 121 1.91 1.57 -11.70
CA MET A 121 2.71 2.71 -12.13
C MET A 121 2.26 4.00 -11.45
N GLY A 122 3.24 4.80 -11.04
CA GLY A 122 3.04 6.12 -10.44
C GLY A 122 2.41 6.04 -9.05
N PHE A 123 3.22 6.23 -8.01
CA PHE A 123 2.72 6.25 -6.63
C PHE A 123 2.27 7.65 -6.22
N SER A 124 1.10 7.70 -5.60
CA SER A 124 0.60 8.87 -4.89
C SER A 124 0.32 8.51 -3.44
N TYR A 125 0.37 9.49 -2.54
CA TYR A 125 0.26 9.25 -1.10
C TYR A 125 -0.72 10.21 -0.44
N SER A 126 -1.51 9.69 0.51
CA SER A 126 -2.38 10.47 1.39
C SER A 126 -1.60 11.40 2.31
N GLY A 127 -2.30 12.20 3.12
CA GLY A 127 -1.72 12.76 4.35
C GLY A 127 -1.19 11.66 5.29
N ARG A 128 -0.33 12.04 6.24
CA ARG A 128 0.16 11.11 7.28
C ARG A 128 -0.90 10.95 8.36
N THR A 129 -1.05 9.72 8.88
CA THR A 129 -1.82 9.43 10.09
C THR A 129 -1.02 8.45 10.97
N THR A 130 -1.56 8.12 12.14
CA THR A 130 -0.97 7.16 13.09
C THR A 130 -1.85 5.93 13.17
N LEU A 131 -1.25 4.75 13.02
CA LEU A 131 -1.93 3.47 13.22
C LEU A 131 -1.93 3.13 14.71
N VAL A 132 -3.10 2.86 15.27
CA VAL A 132 -3.28 2.45 16.67
C VAL A 132 -3.96 1.07 16.74
N GLY A 133 -3.73 0.34 17.82
CA GLY A 133 -4.33 -0.99 18.03
C GLY A 133 -3.65 -2.12 17.24
N ALA A 134 -2.57 -1.82 16.51
CA ALA A 134 -1.75 -2.82 15.84
C ALA A 134 -0.80 -3.52 16.82
N ASN A 135 -0.33 -4.72 16.49
CA ASN A 135 0.42 -5.60 17.41
C ASN A 135 1.70 -6.20 16.81
N ALA A 136 2.10 -5.81 15.60
CA ALA A 136 3.35 -6.29 15.02
C ALA A 136 4.60 -5.65 15.67
N THR A 137 5.76 -6.18 15.33
CA THR A 137 7.07 -5.58 15.64
C THR A 137 7.86 -5.39 14.34
N TRP A 138 8.73 -4.39 14.30
CA TRP A 138 9.69 -4.27 13.21
C TRP A 138 10.62 -5.48 13.23
N SER A 139 10.77 -6.16 12.10
CA SER A 139 11.80 -7.19 11.90
C SER A 139 13.20 -6.56 11.95
N GLN A 140 14.23 -7.34 12.29
CA GLN A 140 15.60 -6.83 12.26
C GLN A 140 15.96 -6.38 10.84
N LYS A 141 15.52 -7.15 9.84
CA LYS A 141 15.70 -6.76 8.43
C LYS A 141 15.02 -5.42 8.10
N GLU A 142 13.83 -5.14 8.68
CA GLU A 142 13.13 -3.84 8.60
C GLU A 142 13.86 -2.70 9.33
N LEU A 143 14.71 -2.99 10.30
CA LEU A 143 15.53 -1.97 10.97
C LEU A 143 16.81 -1.69 10.18
N ASP A 144 17.27 -2.65 9.37
CA ASP A 144 18.54 -2.60 8.64
C ASP A 144 18.46 -2.03 7.21
N GLY A 145 17.32 -1.50 6.79
CA GLY A 145 17.20 -0.86 5.45
C GLY A 145 16.60 -1.73 4.36
N ARG A 146 16.24 -2.99 4.62
CA ARG A 146 15.98 -4.00 3.59
C ARG A 146 14.60 -4.67 3.67
N SER A 147 13.92 -4.82 2.54
CA SER A 147 12.69 -5.64 2.43
C SER A 147 12.71 -6.48 1.17
N HIS A 148 12.16 -7.69 1.22
CA HIS A 148 12.00 -8.61 0.07
C HIS A 148 10.53 -8.81 -0.29
N ILE A 149 9.65 -8.13 0.42
CA ILE A 149 8.22 -8.30 0.25
C ILE A 149 7.77 -7.36 -0.87
N ASP A 150 7.37 -7.96 -2.00
CA ASP A 150 6.79 -7.21 -3.11
C ASP A 150 5.35 -6.81 -2.74
N ALA A 151 5.15 -5.50 -2.53
CA ALA A 151 3.85 -4.92 -2.22
C ALA A 151 2.81 -5.11 -3.34
N GLU A 152 3.23 -5.49 -4.55
CA GLU A 152 2.35 -5.85 -5.66
C GLU A 152 1.77 -7.27 -5.50
N GLU A 153 2.48 -8.14 -4.77
CA GLU A 153 2.14 -9.55 -4.62
C GLU A 153 1.48 -9.85 -3.28
N VAL A 154 1.89 -9.17 -2.21
CA VAL A 154 1.48 -9.46 -0.82
C VAL A 154 0.43 -8.46 -0.34
N SER A 155 -0.73 -8.98 0.05
CA SER A 155 -1.76 -8.18 0.72
C SER A 155 -1.38 -7.88 2.15
N CYS A 156 -1.98 -6.86 2.75
CA CYS A 156 -1.73 -6.56 4.15
C CYS A 156 -2.21 -7.66 5.11
N TRP A 157 -3.11 -8.55 4.66
CA TRP A 157 -3.52 -9.75 5.40
C TRP A 157 -2.47 -10.87 5.39
N ALA A 158 -1.61 -10.90 4.37
CA ALA A 158 -0.50 -11.84 4.26
C ALA A 158 0.81 -11.25 4.79
N PHE A 159 0.85 -9.95 5.09
CA PHE A 159 2.07 -9.20 5.34
C PHE A 159 2.75 -9.58 6.66
N GLY A 160 1.98 -9.83 7.73
CA GLY A 160 2.55 -10.33 8.99
C GLY A 160 3.29 -11.66 8.81
N CYS A 161 2.66 -12.62 8.14
CA CYS A 161 3.28 -13.91 7.76
C CYS A 161 4.54 -13.70 6.88
N ALA A 162 4.44 -12.84 5.86
CA ALA A 162 5.58 -12.55 4.97
C ALA A 162 6.75 -11.91 5.73
N ARG A 163 6.48 -11.03 6.70
CA ARG A 163 7.50 -10.45 7.59
C ARG A 163 8.18 -11.52 8.44
N THR A 164 7.43 -12.47 8.99
CA THR A 164 8.01 -13.60 9.73
C THR A 164 8.91 -14.46 8.86
N CYS A 165 8.52 -14.75 7.61
CA CYS A 165 9.38 -15.43 6.64
C CYS A 165 10.68 -14.66 6.41
N GLN A 166 10.58 -13.34 6.21
CA GLN A 166 11.73 -12.48 5.98
C GLN A 166 12.69 -12.50 7.16
N GLU A 167 12.19 -12.42 8.39
CA GLU A 167 13.01 -12.46 9.61
C GLU A 167 13.66 -13.84 9.81
N THR A 168 12.90 -14.92 9.60
CA THR A 168 13.39 -16.30 9.79
C THR A 168 14.61 -16.61 8.94
N TYR A 169 14.63 -16.07 7.72
CA TYR A 169 15.71 -16.29 6.76
C TYR A 169 16.62 -15.06 6.63
N TYR A 170 16.52 -14.08 7.53
CA TYR A 170 17.39 -12.92 7.46
C TYR A 170 18.81 -13.30 7.89
N THR A 171 19.77 -12.99 7.04
CA THR A 171 21.19 -12.98 7.38
C THR A 171 21.75 -11.59 7.10
N THR A 172 22.70 -11.14 7.93
CA THR A 172 23.38 -9.85 7.73
C THR A 172 24.41 -9.88 6.59
N LYS A 173 24.61 -11.04 5.98
CA LYS A 173 25.46 -11.25 4.80
C LYS A 173 24.60 -11.10 3.55
N ASP A 174 25.18 -10.62 2.44
CA ASP A 174 24.49 -10.46 1.16
C ASP A 174 24.21 -11.82 0.47
N GLU A 175 23.42 -12.68 1.13
CA GLU A 175 22.94 -13.97 0.62
C GLU A 175 21.49 -13.86 0.09
N GLU A 176 21.05 -12.63 -0.21
CA GLU A 176 19.71 -12.31 -0.68
C GLU A 176 19.37 -12.99 -2.01
N ASP A 177 20.36 -13.22 -2.87
CA ASP A 177 20.23 -13.98 -4.11
C ASP A 177 20.61 -15.46 -3.97
N GLY A 178 20.89 -15.91 -2.74
CA GLY A 178 21.33 -17.27 -2.43
C GLY A 178 20.19 -18.24 -2.09
N PRO A 179 20.53 -19.48 -1.68
CA PRO A 179 19.56 -20.48 -1.24
C PRO A 179 18.66 -19.99 -0.09
N ILE A 180 19.16 -19.08 0.75
CA ILE A 180 18.42 -18.46 1.85
C ILE A 180 17.36 -17.50 1.31
N GLY A 181 17.73 -16.61 0.38
CA GLY A 181 16.77 -15.75 -0.31
C GLY A 181 15.68 -16.53 -1.04
N THR A 182 16.05 -17.65 -1.68
CA THR A 182 15.08 -18.55 -2.33
C THR A 182 14.08 -19.14 -1.33
N LYS A 183 14.53 -19.57 -0.15
CA LYS A 183 13.64 -20.08 0.91
C LYS A 183 12.73 -18.98 1.46
N ALA A 184 13.27 -17.78 1.68
CA ALA A 184 12.50 -16.61 2.10
C ALA A 184 11.38 -16.31 1.10
N TYR A 185 11.71 -16.25 -0.19
CA TYR A 185 10.75 -16.00 -1.26
C TYR A 185 9.67 -17.08 -1.35
N ALA A 186 10.04 -18.36 -1.25
CA ALA A 186 9.09 -19.47 -1.26
C ALA A 186 8.11 -19.39 -0.07
N CYS A 187 8.61 -19.05 1.13
CA CYS A 187 7.80 -18.85 2.32
C CYS A 187 6.83 -17.66 2.13
N ILE A 188 7.31 -16.52 1.64
CA ILE A 188 6.48 -15.33 1.35
C ILE A 188 5.39 -15.66 0.32
N LYS A 189 5.72 -16.39 -0.75
CA LYS A 189 4.75 -16.85 -1.76
C LYS A 189 3.68 -17.74 -1.16
N GLN A 190 4.04 -18.59 -0.21
CA GLN A 190 3.08 -19.43 0.50
C GLN A 190 2.14 -18.59 1.37
N CYS A 191 2.66 -17.60 2.12
CA CYS A 191 1.81 -16.63 2.84
C CYS A 191 0.83 -15.93 1.90
N ALA A 192 1.31 -15.43 0.75
CA ALA A 192 0.47 -14.77 -0.24
C ALA A 192 -0.62 -15.70 -0.79
N LYS A 193 -0.29 -16.97 -1.06
CA LYS A 193 -1.24 -17.98 -1.55
C LYS A 193 -2.34 -18.27 -0.53
N ASP A 194 -1.99 -18.35 0.75
CA ASP A 194 -2.91 -18.79 1.80
C ASP A 194 -3.76 -17.63 2.34
N LEU A 195 -3.19 -16.43 2.44
CA LEU A 195 -3.77 -15.30 3.17
C LEU A 195 -4.19 -14.12 2.29
N ASN A 196 -3.76 -14.04 1.02
CA ASN A 196 -4.28 -12.99 0.16
C ASN A 196 -5.79 -13.16 -0.07
N PRO A 197 -6.57 -12.07 0.01
CA PRO A 197 -7.95 -12.07 -0.43
C PRO A 197 -8.10 -12.63 -1.85
N ARG A 198 -9.06 -13.55 -2.04
CA ARG A 198 -9.36 -14.15 -3.36
C ARG A 198 -10.13 -13.21 -4.29
N SER A 199 -10.73 -12.14 -3.76
CA SER A 199 -11.42 -11.12 -4.54
C SER A 199 -10.49 -9.97 -4.90
N ASN A 200 -10.57 -9.49 -6.14
CA ASN A 200 -9.74 -8.39 -6.65
C ASN A 200 -10.21 -7.00 -6.17
N GLY A 201 -11.43 -6.88 -5.63
CA GLY A 201 -11.96 -5.65 -5.03
C GLY A 201 -11.67 -5.53 -3.54
N ALA A 202 -11.82 -4.30 -3.02
CA ALA A 202 -11.76 -3.92 -1.61
C ALA A 202 -12.12 -5.10 -0.69
N ALA A 203 -11.21 -5.46 0.23
CA ALA A 203 -11.39 -6.58 1.14
C ALA A 203 -12.61 -6.33 2.04
N ASN A 204 -13.82 -6.58 1.53
CA ASN A 204 -15.01 -6.73 2.32
C ASN A 204 -14.68 -7.81 3.34
N GLY A 205 -14.62 -7.40 4.61
CA GLY A 205 -13.89 -8.05 5.68
C GLY A 205 -13.86 -9.56 5.54
N MET A 206 -12.64 -10.13 5.55
CA MET A 206 -12.52 -11.53 5.91
C MET A 206 -13.22 -11.69 7.26
N SER A 207 -14.36 -12.37 7.27
CA SER A 207 -15.04 -12.73 8.51
C SER A 207 -13.98 -13.35 9.43
N MET A 208 -13.89 -12.89 10.69
CA MET A 208 -12.99 -13.45 11.71
C MET A 208 -13.02 -14.99 11.77
N SER A 209 -14.15 -15.59 11.38
CA SER A 209 -14.31 -17.04 11.24
C SER A 209 -13.31 -17.70 10.27
N ARG A 210 -12.85 -17.01 9.21
CA ARG A 210 -11.81 -17.52 8.29
C ARG A 210 -10.39 -17.34 8.83
N LEU A 211 -10.11 -16.27 9.57
CA LEU A 211 -8.82 -16.08 10.24
C LEU A 211 -8.56 -17.15 11.31
N LEU A 212 -9.60 -17.50 12.09
CA LEU A 212 -9.53 -18.61 13.05
C LEU A 212 -9.33 -19.97 12.36
N ALA A 213 -9.97 -20.20 11.21
CA ALA A 213 -9.80 -21.45 10.47
C ALA A 213 -8.38 -21.61 9.89
N VAL A 214 -7.73 -20.51 9.46
CA VAL A 214 -6.35 -20.56 8.93
C VAL A 214 -5.31 -20.61 10.06
N ALA A 215 -5.52 -19.91 11.17
CA ALA A 215 -4.64 -19.97 12.34
C ALA A 215 -4.57 -21.40 12.92
N VAL A 216 -5.69 -22.14 12.93
CA VAL A 216 -5.73 -23.55 13.36
C VAL A 216 -4.97 -24.47 12.40
N MET A 217 -4.96 -24.17 11.09
CA MET A 217 -4.24 -24.97 10.10
C MET A 217 -2.73 -24.72 10.10
N ILE A 218 -2.29 -23.47 10.31
CA ILE A 218 -0.85 -23.13 10.40
C ILE A 218 -0.22 -23.70 11.68
N GLY A 219 -0.97 -23.69 12.80
CA GLY A 219 -0.55 -24.33 14.04
C GLY A 219 -0.35 -25.84 13.92
N LEU A 220 -1.16 -26.53 13.11
CA LEU A 220 -1.01 -27.98 12.86
C LEU A 220 0.18 -28.31 11.96
N VAL A 221 0.50 -27.48 10.96
CA VAL A 221 1.64 -27.73 10.06
C VAL A 221 2.99 -27.55 10.76
N HIS A 222 3.09 -26.59 11.70
CA HIS A 222 4.34 -26.39 12.46
C HIS A 222 4.58 -27.45 13.54
N VAL A 223 3.53 -28.10 14.05
CA VAL A 223 3.67 -29.20 15.02
C VAL A 223 4.11 -30.51 14.33
N VAL A 224 3.71 -30.75 13.08
CA VAL A 224 4.10 -31.96 12.34
C VAL A 224 5.53 -31.87 11.78
N ALA A 225 6.00 -30.67 11.42
CA ALA A 225 7.37 -30.47 10.92
C ALA A 225 8.44 -30.42 12.04
N GLY A 226 8.05 -30.32 13.31
CA GLY A 226 8.96 -30.33 14.46
C GLY A 226 9.14 -31.69 15.15
N VAL A 227 8.49 -32.76 14.64
CA VAL A 227 8.49 -34.11 15.25
C VAL A 227 8.94 -35.20 14.26
N LEU A 228 9.56 -34.83 13.13
CA LEU A 228 10.20 -35.76 12.19
C LEU A 228 11.66 -35.40 11.94
#